data_AF-A0A1J3K1W6-F1
#
_entry.id   AF-A0A1J3K1W6-F1
#
_cell.length_a   1.000
_cell.length_b   1.000
_cell.length_c   1.000
_cell.angle_alpha   90.00
_cell.angle_beta   90.00
_cell.angle_gamma   90.00
#
_symmetry.space_group_name_H-M   'P 1'
#
loop_
_entity.id
_entity.type
_entity.pdbx_description
1 polymer ?
#
loop_
_entity_poly.entity_id
_entity_poly.type
_entity_poly.pdbx_seq_one_letter_code
_entity_poly.pdbx_strand_id
1 'polypeptide(L)'
;EEQDAQVGKGSRGDVTILPTLVVNNRQYRGKLEKSAVLKALCSGFEETTEPAICLSTEVESNECLDNNGGCWQDKSANITACKDT
;
A
#
# COMPACT_ATOMS: atom_id res chain seq x y z
N GLU A 1 0.00 2.22 29.17
CA GLU A 1 0.53 1.40 28.05
C GLU A 1 -0.42 1.30 26.88
N GLU A 2 -1.57 0.61 26.99
CA GLU A 2 -2.48 0.45 25.83
C GLU A 2 -3.20 1.75 25.45
N GLN A 3 -3.63 2.55 26.43
CA GLN A 3 -4.23 3.88 26.17
C GLN A 3 -3.22 4.84 25.51
N ASP A 4 -1.95 4.81 25.94
CA ASP A 4 -0.90 5.67 25.38
C ASP A 4 -0.59 5.34 23.91
N ALA A 5 -0.76 4.08 23.50
CA ALA A 5 -0.61 3.68 22.11
C ALA A 5 -1.72 4.24 21.20
N GLN A 6 -2.91 4.47 21.77
CA GLN A 6 -4.10 4.97 21.07
C GLN A 6 -4.10 6.49 20.93
N VAL A 7 -3.37 7.23 21.77
CA VAL A 7 -3.24 8.70 21.65
C VAL A 7 -2.51 9.08 20.35
N GLY A 8 -3.06 10.02 19.59
CA GLY A 8 -2.54 10.53 18.33
C GLY A 8 -1.11 11.08 18.43
N LYS A 9 -0.35 10.96 17.33
CA LYS A 9 1.05 11.41 17.24
C LYS A 9 1.30 12.10 15.90
N GLY A 10 1.89 13.29 15.91
CA GLY A 10 2.12 14.07 14.68
C GLY A 10 0.81 14.35 13.95
N SER A 11 0.72 13.97 12.67
CA SER A 11 -0.50 14.10 11.84
C SER A 11 -1.56 13.02 12.10
N ARG A 12 -1.25 11.99 12.89
CA ARG A 12 -2.16 10.88 13.20
C ARG A 12 -3.08 11.28 14.34
N GLY A 13 -4.38 11.25 14.11
CA GLY A 13 -5.39 11.39 15.18
C GLY A 13 -5.40 10.21 16.14
N ASP A 14 -6.26 10.29 17.15
CA ASP A 14 -6.44 9.20 18.11
C ASP A 14 -7.00 7.94 17.44
N VAL A 15 -6.69 6.78 18.01
CA VAL A 15 -7.32 5.51 17.67
C VAL A 15 -8.61 5.41 18.48
N THR A 16 -9.75 5.48 17.79
CA THR A 16 -11.08 5.46 18.42
C THR A 16 -11.85 4.16 18.18
N ILE A 17 -11.33 3.29 17.31
CA ILE A 17 -11.98 2.03 16.91
C ILE A 17 -10.94 0.92 16.99
N LEU A 18 -11.30 -0.21 17.61
CA LEU A 18 -10.46 -1.39 17.67
C LEU A 18 -11.11 -2.55 16.89
N PRO A 19 -10.33 -3.41 16.22
CA PRO A 19 -8.88 -3.29 16.03
C PRO A 19 -8.51 -2.23 14.97
N THR A 20 -7.43 -1.49 15.18
CA THR A 20 -6.83 -0.57 14.19
C THR A 20 -5.37 -0.94 13.99
N LEU A 21 -4.94 -1.10 12.74
CA LEU A 21 -3.52 -1.26 12.40
C LEU A 21 -2.92 0.11 12.08
N VAL A 22 -1.76 0.42 12.65
CA VAL A 22 -1.04 1.66 12.34
C VAL A 22 0.29 1.33 11.67
N VAL A 23 0.50 1.83 10.45
CA VAL A 23 1.76 1.71 9.70
C VAL A 23 2.15 3.09 9.20
N ASN A 24 3.41 3.50 9.41
CA ASN A 24 3.93 4.81 8.96
C ASN A 24 3.04 6.00 9.33
N ASN A 25 2.55 6.03 10.58
CA ASN A 25 1.63 7.04 11.11
C ASN A 25 0.25 7.12 10.43
N ARG A 26 -0.10 6.18 9.55
CA ARG A 26 -1.45 6.05 8.96
C ARG A 26 -2.24 4.97 9.67
N GLN A 27 -3.53 5.22 9.87
CA GLN A 27 -4.46 4.28 10.49
C GLN A 27 -5.21 3.50 9.41
N TYR A 28 -5.18 2.17 9.50
CA TYR A 28 -5.94 1.24 8.67
C TYR A 28 -7.03 0.61 9.53
N ARG A 29 -8.28 0.80 9.10
CA ARG A 29 -9.50 0.40 9.81
C ARG A 29 -10.32 -0.54 8.92
N GLY A 30 -11.18 -1.36 9.52
CA GLY A 30 -12.07 -2.28 8.79
C GLY A 30 -11.57 -3.72 8.80
N LYS A 31 -11.88 -4.49 7.74
CA LYS A 31 -11.52 -5.91 7.66
C LYS A 31 -10.00 -6.05 7.43
N LEU A 32 -9.27 -6.43 8.48
CA LEU A 32 -7.82 -6.65 8.45
C LEU A 32 -7.49 -8.04 7.88
N GLU A 33 -7.79 -8.26 6.60
CA GLU A 33 -7.37 -9.49 5.91
C GLU A 33 -5.84 -9.52 5.72
N LYS A 34 -5.27 -10.72 5.62
CA LYS A 34 -3.82 -10.91 5.45
C LYS A 34 -3.26 -10.07 4.28
N SER A 35 -3.93 -10.08 3.14
CA SER A 35 -3.53 -9.31 1.96
C SER A 35 -3.59 -7.80 2.21
N ALA A 36 -4.64 -7.29 2.85
CA ALA A 36 -4.79 -5.88 3.17
C ALA A 36 -3.71 -5.39 4.15
N VAL A 37 -3.38 -6.19 5.16
CA VAL A 37 -2.30 -5.89 6.11
C VAL A 37 -0.93 -5.90 5.41
N LEU A 38 -0.67 -6.89 4.56
CA LEU A 38 0.57 -6.96 3.80
C LEU A 38 0.73 -5.79 2.83
N LYS A 39 -0.34 -5.40 2.11
CA LYS A 39 -0.33 -4.21 1.24
C LYS A 39 0.01 -2.95 2.01
N ALA A 40 -0.58 -2.74 3.18
CA ALA A 40 -0.30 -1.58 4.02
C ALA A 40 1.17 -1.52 4.51
N LEU A 41 1.79 -2.69 4.74
CA LEU A 41 3.22 -2.78 5.08
C LEU A 41 4.11 -2.53 3.87
N CYS A 42 3.79 -3.15 2.73
CA CYS A 42 4.57 -3.07 1.51
C CYS A 42 4.56 -1.66 0.89
N SER A 43 3.46 -0.91 1.01
CA SER A 43 3.39 0.50 0.59
C SER A 43 4.30 1.45 1.39
N GLY A 44 5.01 0.92 2.40
CA GLY A 44 5.97 1.67 3.21
C GLY A 44 7.41 1.59 2.70
N PHE A 45 7.70 0.75 1.72
CA PHE A 45 9.02 0.63 1.11
C PHE A 45 9.15 1.60 -0.06
N GLU A 46 10.38 2.06 -0.31
CA GLU A 46 10.69 2.80 -1.53
C GLU A 46 10.69 1.84 -2.73
N GLU A 47 10.37 2.35 -3.91
CA GLU A 47 10.38 1.54 -5.13
C GLU A 47 11.71 0.80 -5.27
N THR A 48 11.63 -0.47 -5.65
CA THR A 48 12.76 -1.41 -5.81
C THR A 48 13.44 -1.88 -4.52
N THR A 49 13.01 -1.38 -3.36
CA THR A 49 13.54 -1.80 -2.04
C THR A 49 12.63 -2.80 -1.33
N GLU A 50 11.53 -3.19 -1.98
CA GLU A 50 10.51 -4.05 -1.41
C GLU A 50 11.03 -5.49 -1.21
N PRO A 51 10.69 -6.14 -0.09
CA PRO A 51 10.93 -7.56 0.07
C PRO A 51 10.20 -8.39 -0.99
N ALA A 52 10.75 -9.56 -1.35
CA ALA A 52 10.17 -10.43 -2.37
C ALA A 52 8.68 -10.81 -2.13
N ILE A 53 8.21 -10.81 -0.87
CA ILE A 53 6.79 -11.07 -0.55
C ILE A 53 5.85 -9.95 -1.03
N CYS A 54 6.34 -8.71 -1.08
CA CYS A 54 5.57 -7.58 -1.59
C CYS A 54 5.32 -7.73 -3.08
N LEU A 55 6.31 -8.26 -3.82
CA LEU A 55 6.23 -8.53 -5.26
C LEU A 55 5.33 -9.74 -5.63
N SER A 56 4.65 -10.34 -4.67
CA SER A 56 3.71 -11.43 -4.93
C SER A 56 2.38 -10.90 -5.49
N THR A 57 1.69 -11.70 -6.31
CA THR A 57 0.40 -11.34 -6.93
C THR A 57 -0.74 -11.12 -5.93
N GLU A 58 -0.56 -11.50 -4.67
CA GLU A 58 -1.53 -11.22 -3.60
C GLU A 58 -1.41 -9.78 -3.07
N VAL A 59 -0.26 -9.12 -3.28
CA VAL A 59 0.11 -7.84 -2.69
C VAL A 59 0.29 -6.78 -3.77
N GLU A 60 1.19 -7.02 -4.73
CA GLU A 60 1.41 -6.12 -5.85
C GLU A 60 0.19 -6.07 -6.78
N SER A 61 -0.12 -4.86 -7.26
CA SER A 61 -1.23 -4.63 -8.17
C SER A 61 -0.66 -4.38 -9.57
N ASN A 62 -1.26 -5.00 -10.59
CA ASN A 62 -0.76 -4.82 -11.95
C ASN A 62 -1.32 -3.53 -12.54
N GLU A 63 -0.52 -2.46 -12.51
CA GLU A 63 -0.89 -1.13 -13.02
C GLU A 63 -1.06 -1.09 -14.55
N CYS A 64 -0.61 -2.11 -15.27
CA CYS A 64 -0.85 -2.21 -16.72
C CYS A 64 -2.28 -2.67 -17.06
N LEU A 65 -3.09 -3.08 -16.08
CA LEU A 65 -4.51 -3.41 -16.30
C LEU A 65 -5.31 -2.14 -16.63
N ASP A 66 -6.31 -2.25 -17.51
CA ASP A 66 -7.11 -1.10 -17.96
C ASP A 66 -7.79 -0.32 -16.82
N ASN A 67 -8.09 -0.98 -15.71
CA ASN A 67 -8.70 -0.35 -14.52
C ASN A 67 -7.68 0.18 -13.49
N ASN A 68 -6.39 0.02 -13.74
CA ASN A 68 -5.29 0.40 -12.84
C ASN A 68 -4.29 1.36 -13.52
N GLY A 69 -4.75 2.23 -14.42
CA GLY A 69 -3.89 3.17 -15.17
C GLY A 69 -3.61 2.72 -16.60
N GLY A 70 -3.44 1.41 -16.82
CA GLY A 70 -3.32 0.80 -18.13
C GLY A 70 -1.93 0.95 -18.74
N CYS A 71 -1.73 0.35 -19.92
CA CYS A 71 -0.43 0.34 -20.59
C CYS A 71 -0.17 1.66 -21.35
N TRP A 72 1.01 2.22 -21.16
CA TRP A 72 1.61 3.23 -22.03
C TRP A 72 2.47 2.55 -23.10
N GLN A 73 2.48 3.10 -24.31
CA GLN A 73 3.26 2.56 -25.42
C GLN A 73 3.93 3.68 -26.23
N ASP A 74 5.24 3.56 -26.45
CA ASP A 74 5.94 4.31 -27.48
C ASP A 74 5.98 3.49 -28.78
N LYS A 75 5.30 4.00 -29.80
CA LYS A 75 5.16 3.31 -31.10
C LYS A 75 6.44 3.35 -31.94
N SER A 76 7.32 4.31 -31.69
CA SER A 76 8.54 4.52 -32.48
C SER A 76 9.66 3.57 -32.06
N ALA A 77 9.80 3.35 -30.75
CA ALA A 77 10.77 2.45 -30.13
C ALA A 77 10.19 1.05 -29.83
N ASN A 78 8.88 0.87 -30.00
CA ASN A 78 8.15 -0.37 -29.67
C ASN A 78 8.33 -0.80 -28.19
N ILE A 79 8.24 0.17 -27.28
CA ILE A 79 8.39 -0.03 -25.83
C ILE A 79 7.02 0.14 -25.17
N THR A 80 6.73 -0.70 -24.18
CA THR A 80 5.54 -0.60 -23.34
C THR A 80 5.92 -0.48 -21.87
N ALA A 81 5.17 0.31 -21.11
CA ALA A 81 5.30 0.45 -19.67
C ALA A 81 3.90 0.59 -19.04
N CYS A 82 3.76 0.34 -17.74
CA CYS A 82 2.51 0.70 -17.05
C CYS A 82 2.47 2.22 -16.87
N LYS A 83 1.28 2.81 -16.90
CA LYS A 83 1.11 4.22 -16.54
C LYS A 83 1.06 4.33 -15.03
N ASP A 84 1.88 5.22 -14.47
CA ASP A 84 1.74 5.62 -13.07
C ASP A 84 0.43 6.39 -12.89
N THR A 85 -0.32 6.08 -11.82
CA THR A 85 -1.59 6.72 -11.46
C THR A 85 -1.41 7.91 -10.53
#